data_AF-A0A423VWU1-F1
#
_entry.id   AF-A0A423VWU1-F1
#
_cell.length_a   1.000
_cell.length_b   1.000
_cell.length_c   1.000
_cell.angle_alpha   90.00
_cell.angle_beta   90.00
_cell.angle_gamma   90.00
#
_symmetry.space_group_name_H-M   'P 1'
#
loop_
_entity.id
_entity.type
_entity.pdbx_description
1 polymer ?
#
loop_
_entity_poly.entity_id
_entity_poly.type
_entity_poly.pdbx_seq_one_letter_code
_entity_poly.pdbx_strand_id
1 'polypeptide(L)'
;MEPYLQHYRLLKDPEARKHFDKVVEDTPGDGFFFIAIGRKLLQMLRGEIDPLEFIFRDGLADRYYEALLNSDYHVYPASKFAELYSFKNPSMKVIEIGAGTGGQTMGLLQAMSHDGVKKWAQYDYTDISPSFFTHAREKFHEFLDFMRFRVCDISEDTVKQGFDSDYDLVIASHVLHATDSLQNTLGHVLHLAY
;
A
#
# COMPACT_ATOMS: atom_id res chain seq x y z
N MET A 1 -21.86 -29.86 12.11
CA MET A 1 -22.34 -28.77 12.97
C MET A 1 -22.15 -27.48 12.21
N GLU A 2 -23.23 -26.78 11.89
CA GLU A 2 -23.18 -25.62 10.99
C GLU A 2 -22.34 -24.46 11.56
N PRO A 3 -21.46 -23.83 10.76
CA PRO A 3 -20.62 -22.69 11.17
C PRO A 3 -21.42 -21.50 11.75
N TYR A 4 -22.70 -21.38 11.41
CA TYR A 4 -23.57 -20.27 11.80
C TYR A 4 -23.97 -20.29 13.29
N LEU A 5 -23.99 -21.46 13.95
CA LEU A 5 -24.37 -21.56 15.36
C LEU A 5 -23.28 -21.05 16.33
N GLN A 6 -22.01 -21.00 15.91
CA GLN A 6 -20.91 -20.45 16.72
C GLN A 6 -21.03 -18.93 16.94
N HIS A 7 -21.52 -18.19 15.94
CA HIS A 7 -21.67 -16.73 16.03
C HIS A 7 -22.68 -16.32 17.10
N TYR A 8 -23.79 -17.06 17.23
CA TYR A 8 -24.82 -16.79 18.24
C TYR A 8 -24.33 -16.99 19.67
N ARG A 9 -23.40 -17.93 19.87
CA ARG A 9 -22.75 -18.17 21.17
C ARG A 9 -21.82 -17.02 21.53
N LEU A 10 -21.00 -16.56 20.57
CA LEU A 10 -20.13 -15.40 20.77
C LEU A 10 -20.95 -14.18 21.22
N LEU A 11 -22.03 -13.84 20.52
CA LEU A 11 -22.84 -12.67 20.86
C LEU A 11 -23.44 -12.69 22.29
N LYS A 12 -23.72 -13.86 22.85
CA LYS A 12 -24.37 -14.02 24.16
C LYS A 12 -23.41 -14.31 25.32
N ASP A 13 -22.16 -14.69 25.04
CA ASP A 13 -21.17 -15.11 26.02
C ASP A 13 -19.97 -14.14 26.03
N PRO A 14 -19.82 -13.28 27.07
CA PRO A 14 -18.71 -12.34 27.17
C PRO A 14 -17.33 -12.99 27.22
N GLU A 15 -17.19 -14.15 27.88
CA GLU A 15 -15.89 -14.84 27.99
C GLU A 15 -15.50 -15.49 26.66
N ALA A 16 -16.48 -16.10 25.97
CA ALA A 16 -16.24 -16.62 24.62
C ALA A 16 -15.84 -15.50 23.63
N ARG A 17 -16.45 -14.31 23.73
CA ARG A 17 -16.04 -13.13 22.94
C ARG A 17 -14.63 -12.69 23.25
N LYS A 18 -14.29 -12.53 24.53
CA LYS A 18 -12.94 -12.11 24.94
C LYS A 18 -11.87 -13.09 24.48
N HIS A 19 -12.17 -14.38 24.53
CA HIS A 19 -11.28 -15.41 24.00
C HIS A 19 -11.13 -15.31 22.48
N PHE A 20 -12.23 -15.16 21.75
CA PHE A 20 -12.22 -15.00 20.29
C PHE A 20 -11.45 -13.74 19.86
N ASP A 21 -11.71 -12.60 20.50
CA ASP A 21 -11.00 -11.35 20.22
C ASP A 21 -9.49 -11.52 20.38
N LYS A 22 -9.05 -12.25 21.41
CA LYS A 22 -7.63 -12.53 21.63
C LYS A 22 -7.05 -13.45 20.55
N VAL A 23 -7.78 -14.48 20.14
CA VAL A 23 -7.36 -15.37 19.03
C VAL A 23 -7.21 -14.58 17.72
N VAL A 24 -8.14 -13.68 17.42
CA VAL A 24 -8.06 -12.83 16.24
C VAL A 24 -6.90 -11.85 16.37
N GLU A 25 -6.74 -11.18 17.52
CA GLU A 25 -5.66 -10.23 17.78
C GLU A 25 -4.26 -10.86 17.63
N ASP A 26 -4.11 -12.12 18.04
CA ASP A 26 -2.87 -12.89 17.92
C ASP A 26 -2.62 -13.43 16.50
N THR A 27 -3.58 -13.27 15.58
CA THR A 27 -3.42 -13.69 14.17
C THR A 27 -2.55 -12.67 13.41
N PRO A 28 -1.49 -13.11 12.71
CA PRO A 28 -0.61 -12.21 11.95
C PRO A 28 -1.35 -11.40 10.88
N GLY A 29 -0.89 -10.17 10.65
CA GLY A 29 -1.44 -9.26 9.64
C GLY A 29 -2.75 -8.60 10.11
N ASP A 30 -3.87 -9.14 9.63
CA ASP A 30 -5.18 -8.47 9.65
C ASP A 30 -5.84 -8.44 11.03
N GLY A 31 -5.59 -9.46 11.85
CA GLY A 31 -6.33 -9.70 13.07
C GLY A 31 -6.14 -8.61 14.12
N PHE A 32 -4.88 -8.22 14.36
CA PHE A 32 -4.56 -7.09 15.24
C PHE A 32 -5.19 -5.77 14.74
N PHE A 33 -5.12 -5.52 13.43
CA PHE A 33 -5.68 -4.31 12.81
C PHE A 33 -7.19 -4.18 13.05
N PHE A 34 -7.94 -5.25 12.76
CA PHE A 34 -9.39 -5.26 12.95
C PHE A 34 -9.80 -5.15 14.42
N ILE A 35 -9.08 -5.81 15.33
CA ILE A 35 -9.38 -5.71 16.76
C ILE A 35 -9.07 -4.31 17.31
N ALA A 36 -7.96 -3.70 16.91
CA ALA A 36 -7.58 -2.35 17.32
C ALA A 36 -8.64 -1.32 16.89
N ILE A 37 -9.10 -1.37 15.64
CA ILE A 37 -10.15 -0.48 15.12
C ILE A 37 -11.50 -0.81 15.77
N GLY A 38 -11.87 -2.09 15.84
CA GLY A 38 -13.15 -2.55 16.39
C GLY A 38 -13.38 -2.06 17.82
N ARG A 39 -12.33 -2.06 18.66
CA ARG A 39 -12.38 -1.54 20.04
C ARG A 39 -12.63 -0.02 20.12
N LYS A 40 -12.29 0.74 19.07
CA LYS A 40 -12.45 2.19 18.99
C LYS A 40 -13.59 2.64 18.06
N LEU A 41 -14.22 1.71 17.34
CA LEU A 41 -15.22 2.00 16.32
C LEU A 41 -16.35 2.92 16.79
N LEU A 42 -16.93 2.67 17.98
CA LEU A 42 -18.00 3.53 18.49
C LEU A 42 -17.52 4.95 18.85
N GLN A 43 -16.28 5.10 19.32
CA GLN A 43 -15.69 6.41 19.62
C GLN A 43 -15.45 7.19 18.32
N MET A 44 -14.94 6.51 17.28
CA MET A 44 -14.78 7.07 15.94
C MET A 44 -16.11 7.53 15.34
N LEU A 45 -17.15 6.69 15.39
CA LEU A 45 -18.49 7.02 14.87
C LEU A 45 -19.17 8.17 15.62
N ARG A 46 -18.78 8.40 16.88
CA ARG A 46 -19.25 9.55 17.68
C ARG A 46 -18.41 10.80 17.49
N GLY A 47 -17.32 10.74 16.71
CA GLY A 47 -16.38 11.85 16.52
C GLY A 47 -15.48 12.13 17.72
N GLU A 48 -15.36 11.18 18.67
CA GLU A 48 -14.50 11.31 19.85
C GLU A 48 -13.02 11.05 19.52
N ILE A 49 -12.75 10.29 18.46
CA ILE A 49 -11.42 9.94 17.94
C ILE A 49 -11.43 10.16 16.42
N ASP A 50 -10.41 10.83 15.90
CA ASP A 50 -10.17 10.91 14.45
C ASP A 50 -9.69 9.55 13.92
N PRO A 51 -10.40 8.92 12.97
CA PRO A 51 -10.02 7.60 12.46
C PRO A 51 -8.67 7.58 11.76
N LEU A 52 -8.33 8.63 11.00
CA LEU A 52 -7.07 8.69 10.25
C LEU A 52 -5.89 8.85 11.21
N GLU A 53 -6.01 9.75 12.19
CA GLU A 53 -5.00 9.90 13.23
C GLU A 53 -4.78 8.58 13.97
N PHE A 54 -5.84 7.84 14.30
CA PHE A 54 -5.69 6.55 14.98
C PHE A 54 -5.06 5.45 14.11
N ILE A 55 -5.47 5.36 12.84
CA ILE A 55 -5.04 4.28 11.93
C ILE A 55 -3.60 4.49 11.46
N PHE A 56 -3.21 5.73 11.18
CA PHE A 56 -1.89 6.05 10.62
C PHE A 56 -0.85 6.48 11.66
N ARG A 57 -1.24 6.65 12.94
CA ARG A 57 -0.28 6.82 14.03
C ARG A 57 0.24 5.45 14.51
N ASP A 58 1.49 5.44 14.99
CA ASP A 58 2.15 4.29 15.64
C ASP A 58 2.26 3.01 14.77
N GLY A 59 2.20 3.16 13.44
CA GLY A 59 2.47 2.09 12.48
C GLY A 59 1.39 1.00 12.38
N LEU A 60 0.17 1.28 12.82
CA LEU A 60 -0.95 0.34 12.72
C LEU A 60 -1.29 0.03 11.25
N ALA A 61 -1.48 1.06 10.42
CA ALA A 61 -1.67 0.93 8.98
C ALA A 61 -0.45 0.29 8.29
N ASP A 62 0.77 0.68 8.69
CA ASP A 62 2.01 0.17 8.10
C ASP A 62 2.08 -1.35 8.18
N ARG A 63 1.89 -1.91 9.39
CA ARG A 63 1.90 -3.37 9.61
C ARG A 63 0.82 -4.09 8.79
N TYR A 64 -0.37 -3.50 8.70
CA TYR A 64 -1.48 -4.09 7.95
C TYR A 64 -1.20 -4.12 6.45
N TYR A 65 -0.88 -2.96 5.85
CA TYR A 65 -0.65 -2.86 4.41
C TYR A 65 0.63 -3.56 3.98
N GLU A 66 1.68 -3.58 4.81
CA GLU A 66 2.87 -4.38 4.52
C GLU A 66 2.55 -5.87 4.47
N ALA A 67 1.83 -6.41 5.47
CA ALA A 67 1.45 -7.82 5.47
C ALA A 67 0.53 -8.17 4.29
N LEU A 68 -0.45 -7.32 4.00
CA LEU A 68 -1.41 -7.51 2.91
C LEU A 68 -0.72 -7.45 1.53
N LEU A 69 -0.03 -6.35 1.24
CA LEU A 69 0.53 -6.08 -0.08
C LEU A 69 1.78 -6.89 -0.38
N ASN A 70 2.54 -7.27 0.65
CA ASN A 70 3.70 -8.15 0.49
C ASN A 70 3.35 -9.64 0.60
N SER A 71 2.06 -10.01 0.70
CA SER A 71 1.66 -11.41 0.64
C SER A 71 1.88 -11.97 -0.77
N ASP A 72 2.19 -13.27 -0.86
CA ASP A 72 2.40 -13.95 -2.14
C ASP A 72 1.24 -13.72 -3.12
N TYR A 73 0.01 -13.65 -2.62
CA TYR A 73 -1.17 -13.43 -3.46
C TYR A 73 -1.16 -12.08 -4.16
N HIS A 74 -0.80 -11.00 -3.46
CA HIS A 74 -0.82 -9.64 -4.00
C HIS A 74 0.48 -9.27 -4.72
N VAL A 75 1.62 -9.72 -4.19
CA VAL A 75 2.93 -9.31 -4.69
C VAL A 75 3.37 -10.14 -5.89
N TYR A 76 3.08 -11.45 -5.93
CA TYR A 76 3.65 -12.37 -6.91
C TYR A 76 3.36 -11.98 -8.37
N PRO A 77 2.11 -11.66 -8.78
CA PRO A 77 1.84 -11.36 -10.19
C PRO A 77 2.57 -10.10 -10.65
N ALA A 78 2.57 -9.06 -9.81
CA ALA A 78 3.21 -7.79 -10.12
C ALA A 78 4.74 -7.90 -10.09
N SER A 79 5.31 -8.63 -9.13
CA SER A 79 6.75 -8.83 -9.01
C SER A 79 7.31 -9.67 -10.15
N LYS A 80 6.59 -10.70 -10.59
CA LYS A 80 6.97 -11.49 -11.78
C LYS A 80 6.93 -10.66 -13.06
N PHE A 81 5.93 -9.81 -13.23
CA PHE A 81 5.90 -8.89 -14.37
C PHE A 81 7.08 -7.90 -14.32
N ALA A 82 7.31 -7.27 -13.17
CA ALA A 82 8.39 -6.31 -12.99
C ALA A 82 9.78 -6.95 -13.20
N GLU A 83 10.00 -8.17 -12.74
CA GLU A 83 11.22 -8.96 -12.97
C GLU A 83 11.47 -9.15 -14.48
N LEU A 84 10.47 -9.64 -15.22
CA LEU A 84 10.59 -9.89 -16.66
C LEU A 84 10.74 -8.59 -17.47
N TYR A 85 10.00 -7.55 -17.09
CA TYR A 85 10.03 -6.27 -17.79
C TYR A 85 11.37 -5.54 -17.56
N SER A 86 11.88 -5.55 -16.33
CA SER A 86 13.19 -4.98 -15.98
C SER A 86 14.35 -5.72 -16.66
N PHE A 87 14.25 -7.02 -16.88
CA PHE A 87 15.22 -7.76 -17.68
C PHE A 87 15.24 -7.29 -19.14
N LYS A 88 14.06 -6.98 -19.71
CA LYS A 88 13.95 -6.51 -21.10
C LYS A 88 14.37 -5.04 -21.26
N ASN A 89 14.05 -4.20 -20.27
CA ASN A 89 14.37 -2.77 -20.25
C ASN A 89 15.00 -2.37 -18.90
N PRO A 90 16.31 -2.64 -18.70
CA PRO A 90 16.98 -2.33 -17.43
C PRO A 90 17.21 -0.83 -17.21
N SER A 91 16.91 0.00 -18.21
CA SER A 91 16.98 1.47 -18.13
C SER A 91 15.61 2.13 -17.94
N MET A 92 14.58 1.35 -17.61
CA MET A 92 13.22 1.86 -17.51
C MET A 92 13.07 2.94 -16.43
N LYS A 93 12.16 3.90 -16.68
CA LYS A 93 11.65 4.83 -15.68
C LYS A 93 10.35 4.30 -15.11
N VAL A 94 10.31 4.18 -13.79
CA VAL A 94 9.16 3.68 -13.04
C VAL A 94 8.54 4.82 -12.25
N ILE A 95 7.22 4.90 -12.22
CA ILE A 95 6.48 5.72 -11.26
C ILE A 95 5.49 4.83 -10.50
N GLU A 96 5.51 4.92 -9.17
CA GLU A 96 4.53 4.29 -8.31
C GLU A 96 3.60 5.36 -7.74
N ILE A 97 2.31 5.24 -8.05
CA ILE A 97 1.23 6.12 -7.60
C ILE A 97 0.65 5.53 -6.32
N GLY A 98 0.50 6.36 -5.28
CA GLY A 98 -0.05 5.94 -4.00
C GLY A 98 0.78 4.84 -3.35
N ALA A 99 2.10 4.99 -3.38
CA ALA A 99 3.03 4.01 -2.83
C ALA A 99 2.84 3.84 -1.31
N GLY A 100 2.29 4.85 -0.62
CA GLY A 100 1.91 4.78 0.79
C GLY A 100 3.06 4.32 1.67
N THR A 101 2.87 3.20 2.37
CA THR A 101 3.84 2.58 3.29
C THR A 101 4.92 1.75 2.58
N GLY A 102 4.81 1.61 1.26
CA GLY A 102 5.75 0.88 0.41
C GLY A 102 5.60 -0.64 0.49
N GLY A 103 4.42 -1.12 0.86
CA GLY A 103 4.12 -2.56 0.93
C GLY A 103 4.33 -3.26 -0.42
N GLN A 104 3.81 -2.68 -1.51
CA GLN A 104 4.02 -3.18 -2.87
C GLN A 104 5.45 -2.92 -3.36
N THR A 105 5.96 -1.71 -3.12
CA THR A 105 7.30 -1.26 -3.51
C THR A 105 8.39 -2.27 -3.14
N MET A 106 8.35 -2.79 -1.90
CA MET A 106 9.38 -3.72 -1.41
C MET A 106 9.51 -4.96 -2.29
N GLY A 107 8.40 -5.65 -2.57
CA GLY A 107 8.43 -6.87 -3.38
C GLY A 107 8.81 -6.61 -4.84
N LEU A 108 8.44 -5.45 -5.38
CA LEU A 108 8.83 -5.05 -6.73
C LEU A 108 10.34 -4.77 -6.81
N LEU A 109 10.89 -3.98 -5.89
CA LEU A 109 12.32 -3.68 -5.85
C LEU A 109 13.14 -4.96 -5.69
N GLN A 110 12.77 -5.83 -4.75
CA GLN A 110 13.43 -7.13 -4.55
C GLN A 110 13.42 -7.99 -5.82
N ALA A 111 12.28 -8.06 -6.54
CA ALA A 111 12.19 -8.82 -7.77
C ALA A 111 13.00 -8.22 -8.92
N MET A 112 13.09 -6.89 -9.01
CA MET A 112 13.87 -6.22 -10.05
C MET A 112 15.38 -6.18 -9.76
N SER A 113 15.80 -6.50 -8.52
CA SER A 113 17.21 -6.51 -8.11
C SER A 113 17.69 -7.82 -7.48
N HIS A 114 16.98 -8.93 -7.71
CA HIS A 114 17.24 -10.21 -7.04
C HIS A 114 18.64 -10.80 -7.32
N ASP A 115 19.28 -10.40 -8.42
CA ASP A 115 20.64 -10.82 -8.83
C ASP A 115 21.73 -9.85 -8.38
N GLY A 116 21.38 -8.88 -7.53
CA GLY A 116 22.29 -7.85 -7.03
C GLY A 116 22.46 -6.66 -7.98
N VAL A 117 21.81 -6.67 -9.15
CA VAL A 117 21.85 -5.57 -10.12
C VAL A 117 20.50 -4.88 -10.16
N LYS A 118 20.50 -3.56 -9.96
CA LYS A 118 19.30 -2.72 -10.07
C LYS A 118 18.97 -2.52 -11.55
N LYS A 119 17.81 -3.01 -12.01
CA LYS A 119 17.39 -3.01 -13.42
C LYS A 119 16.35 -1.92 -13.72
N TRP A 120 16.65 -0.68 -13.34
CA TRP A 120 15.88 0.52 -13.68
C TRP A 120 16.78 1.75 -13.65
N ALA A 121 16.44 2.80 -14.40
CA ALA A 121 17.18 4.07 -14.37
C ALA A 121 16.66 5.03 -13.29
N GLN A 122 15.35 5.00 -13.02
CA GLN A 122 14.69 5.90 -12.08
C GLN A 122 13.42 5.25 -11.53
N TYR A 123 13.16 5.44 -10.23
CA TYR A 123 11.95 5.02 -9.55
C TYR A 123 11.35 6.21 -8.80
N ASP A 124 10.25 6.75 -9.30
CA ASP A 124 9.51 7.83 -8.66
C ASP A 124 8.50 7.21 -7.68
N TYR A 125 8.84 7.24 -6.40
CA TYR A 125 7.97 6.90 -5.28
C TYR A 125 7.04 8.08 -5.00
N THR A 126 5.75 7.92 -5.27
CA THR A 126 4.80 9.02 -5.14
C THR A 126 3.60 8.68 -4.28
N ASP A 127 3.09 9.68 -3.58
CA ASP A 127 1.87 9.61 -2.80
C ASP A 127 1.26 11.01 -2.70
N ILE A 128 -0.05 11.11 -2.46
CA ILE A 128 -0.71 12.40 -2.21
C ILE A 128 -0.24 12.99 -0.88
N SER A 129 0.11 12.14 0.10
CA SER A 129 0.61 12.56 1.39
C SER A 129 2.13 12.41 1.50
N PRO A 130 2.87 13.50 1.76
CA PRO A 130 4.31 13.41 1.99
C PRO A 130 4.68 12.74 3.32
N SER A 131 3.70 12.48 4.21
CA SER A 131 3.94 11.88 5.54
C SER A 131 4.64 10.52 5.46
N PHE A 132 4.45 9.78 4.37
CA PHE A 132 5.06 8.47 4.18
C PHE A 132 6.56 8.52 3.80
N PHE A 133 7.05 9.65 3.29
CA PHE A 133 8.38 9.70 2.66
C PHE A 133 9.53 9.55 3.66
N THR A 134 9.40 10.08 4.88
CA THR A 134 10.47 9.96 5.89
C THR A 134 10.75 8.49 6.22
N HIS A 135 9.71 7.73 6.55
CA HIS A 135 9.85 6.31 6.87
C HIS A 135 10.27 5.49 5.63
N ALA A 136 9.70 5.78 4.47
CA ALA A 136 10.06 5.09 3.24
C ALA A 136 11.54 5.33 2.85
N ARG A 137 12.12 6.51 3.13
CA ARG A 137 13.56 6.76 2.91
C ARG A 137 14.46 5.90 3.79
N GLU A 138 14.07 5.68 5.04
CA GLU A 138 14.80 4.79 5.95
C GLU A 138 14.67 3.34 5.48
N LYS A 139 13.46 2.92 5.13
CA LYS A 139 13.14 1.56 4.67
C LYS A 139 13.87 1.20 3.38
N PHE A 140 13.92 2.12 2.41
CA PHE A 140 14.51 1.90 1.09
C PHE A 140 15.90 2.54 0.95
N HIS A 141 16.64 2.67 2.06
CA HIS A 141 17.96 3.32 2.08
C HIS A 141 18.96 2.75 1.04
N GLU A 142 18.89 1.45 0.74
CA GLU A 142 19.74 0.79 -0.25
C GLU A 142 19.44 1.22 -1.71
N PHE A 143 18.27 1.82 -1.97
CA PHE A 143 17.79 2.18 -3.29
C PHE A 143 17.78 3.69 -3.57
N LEU A 144 18.18 4.54 -2.61
CA LEU A 144 18.03 6.00 -2.68
C LEU A 144 18.69 6.64 -3.91
N ASP A 145 19.80 6.08 -4.41
CA ASP A 145 20.49 6.62 -5.59
C ASP A 145 19.64 6.59 -6.87
N PHE A 146 18.63 5.72 -6.91
CA PHE A 146 17.74 5.52 -8.06
C PHE A 146 16.30 5.90 -7.75
N MET A 147 16.02 6.40 -6.54
CA MET A 147 14.66 6.61 -6.06
C MET A 147 14.38 8.07 -5.71
N ARG A 148 13.33 8.63 -6.30
CA ARG A 148 12.86 9.99 -6.04
C ARG A 148 11.55 9.93 -5.30
N PHE A 149 11.37 10.84 -4.35
CA PHE A 149 10.13 10.92 -3.57
C PHE A 149 9.44 12.22 -3.91
N ARG A 150 8.21 12.15 -4.40
CA ARG A 150 7.48 13.30 -4.92
C ARG A 150 6.01 13.19 -4.56
N VAL A 151 5.38 14.31 -4.24
CA VAL A 151 3.92 14.33 -4.09
C VAL A 151 3.28 14.17 -5.46
N CYS A 152 2.28 13.29 -5.56
CA CYS A 152 1.46 13.11 -6.75
C CYS A 152 0.01 12.91 -6.34
N ASP A 153 -0.84 13.86 -6.70
CA ASP A 153 -2.28 13.71 -6.68
C ASP A 153 -2.75 13.25 -8.07
N ILE A 154 -3.02 11.96 -8.21
CA ILE A 154 -3.44 11.39 -9.51
C ILE A 154 -4.84 11.82 -9.94
N SER A 155 -5.64 12.41 -9.04
CA SER A 155 -6.93 12.99 -9.40
C SER A 155 -6.79 14.31 -10.16
N GLU A 156 -5.59 14.91 -10.14
CA GLU A 156 -5.24 16.17 -10.78
C GLU A 156 -4.32 15.96 -11.99
N ASP A 157 -4.20 16.99 -12.83
CA ASP A 157 -3.37 17.01 -14.02
C ASP A 157 -1.88 16.76 -13.67
N THR A 158 -1.31 15.66 -14.15
CA THR A 158 0.06 15.22 -13.87
C THR A 158 1.11 16.14 -14.46
N VAL A 159 0.83 16.78 -15.61
CA VAL A 159 1.74 17.72 -16.27
C VAL A 159 1.87 18.99 -15.44
N LYS A 160 0.75 19.49 -14.88
CA LYS A 160 0.78 20.66 -13.98
C LYS A 160 1.53 20.40 -12.67
N GLN A 161 1.63 19.14 -12.26
CA GLN A 161 2.42 18.70 -11.11
C GLN A 161 3.91 18.47 -11.47
N GLY A 162 4.29 18.69 -12.73
CA GLY A 162 5.66 18.56 -13.22
C GLY A 162 6.09 17.12 -13.47
N PHE A 163 5.15 16.21 -13.73
CA PHE A 163 5.46 14.87 -14.21
C PHE A 163 5.52 14.88 -15.74
N ASP A 164 6.54 14.22 -16.28
CA ASP A 164 6.72 14.04 -17.71
C ASP A 164 5.96 12.79 -18.19
N SER A 165 5.66 12.74 -19.49
CA SER A 165 5.03 11.59 -20.17
C SER A 165 6.09 10.61 -20.69
N ASP A 166 6.99 10.16 -19.81
CA ASP A 166 8.15 9.35 -20.20
C ASP A 166 8.42 8.14 -19.29
N TYR A 167 7.42 7.71 -18.52
CA TYR A 167 7.52 6.50 -17.72
C TYR A 167 7.24 5.26 -18.57
N ASP A 168 8.12 4.27 -18.44
CA ASP A 168 7.98 2.96 -19.08
C ASP A 168 7.04 2.03 -18.27
N LEU A 169 6.95 2.25 -16.96
CA LEU A 169 6.13 1.47 -16.04
C LEU A 169 5.44 2.37 -15.02
N VAL A 170 4.10 2.34 -15.03
CA VAL A 170 3.26 2.96 -14.00
C VAL A 170 2.69 1.88 -13.09
N ILE A 171 2.93 2.00 -11.79
CA ILE A 171 2.41 1.10 -10.76
C ILE A 171 1.35 1.85 -9.95
N ALA A 172 0.20 1.22 -9.72
CA ALA A 172 -0.88 1.78 -8.91
C ALA A 172 -1.56 0.65 -8.12
N SER A 173 -1.05 0.32 -6.94
CA SER A 173 -1.60 -0.74 -6.08
C SER A 173 -2.56 -0.12 -5.06
N HIS A 174 -3.83 -0.53 -5.10
CA HIS A 174 -4.86 -0.11 -4.12
C HIS A 174 -5.03 1.42 -3.95
N VAL A 175 -4.80 2.20 -5.01
CA VAL A 175 -4.89 3.68 -4.95
C VAL A 175 -6.02 4.27 -5.81
N LEU A 176 -6.21 3.82 -7.06
CA LEU A 176 -7.04 4.56 -8.02
C LEU A 176 -8.52 4.63 -7.62
N HIS A 177 -9.01 3.63 -6.89
CA HIS A 177 -10.40 3.57 -6.42
C HIS A 177 -10.76 4.64 -5.39
N ALA A 178 -9.77 5.30 -4.78
CA ALA A 178 -9.97 6.36 -3.80
C ALA A 178 -10.16 7.75 -4.46
N THR A 179 -10.18 7.83 -5.79
CA THR A 179 -10.38 9.07 -6.54
C THR A 179 -11.84 9.28 -6.92
N ASP A 180 -12.26 10.54 -7.05
CA ASP A 180 -13.66 10.90 -7.34
C ASP A 180 -14.13 10.47 -8.75
N SER A 181 -13.23 10.42 -9.73
CA SER A 181 -13.54 10.07 -11.11
C SER A 181 -12.47 9.15 -11.70
N LEU A 182 -12.78 7.85 -11.75
CA LEU A 182 -11.90 6.85 -12.38
C LEU A 182 -11.61 7.18 -13.85
N GLN A 183 -12.55 7.78 -14.57
CA GLN A 183 -12.33 8.16 -15.96
C GLN A 183 -11.21 9.21 -16.08
N ASN A 184 -11.26 10.26 -15.24
CA ASN A 184 -10.23 11.31 -15.25
C ASN A 184 -8.89 10.75 -14.75
N THR A 185 -8.92 10.01 -13.64
CA THR A 185 -7.75 9.37 -13.04
C THR A 185 -7.04 8.46 -14.05
N LEU A 186 -7.76 7.62 -14.79
CA LEU A 186 -7.15 6.78 -15.83
C LEU A 186 -6.60 7.59 -17.00
N GLY A 187 -7.23 8.72 -17.35
CA GLY A 187 -6.67 9.67 -18.32
C GLY A 187 -5.33 10.25 -17.88
N HIS A 188 -5.21 10.65 -16.60
CA HIS A 188 -3.95 11.13 -16.04
C HIS A 188 -2.88 10.03 -15.95
N VAL A 189 -3.26 8.80 -15.60
CA VAL A 189 -2.37 7.63 -15.62
C VAL A 189 -1.84 7.39 -17.04
N LEU A 190 -2.71 7.45 -18.06
CA LEU A 190 -2.29 7.29 -19.45
C LEU A 190 -1.32 8.38 -19.90
N HIS A 191 -1.45 9.61 -19.39
CA HIS A 191 -0.49 10.68 -19.70
C HIS A 191 0.90 10.44 -19.10
N LEU A 192 1.04 9.60 -18.08
CA LEU A 192 2.36 9.27 -17.50
C LEU A 192 3.10 8.23 -18.35
N ALA A 193 2.37 7.35 -19.02
CA ALA A 193 2.93 6.31 -19.88
C ALA A 193 3.13 6.82 -21.30
N TYR A 194 4.22 6.38 -21.94
CA TYR A 194 4.49 6.65 -23.36
C TYR A 194 3.50 5.95 -24.30
#